data_AF-A0A923WRB9-F1
#
_entry.id   AF-A0A923WRB9-F1
#
_cell.length_a   1.000
_cell.length_b   1.000
_cell.length_c   1.000
_cell.angle_alpha   90.00
_cell.angle_beta   90.00
_cell.angle_gamma   90.00
#
_symmetry.space_group_name_H-M   'P 1'
#
loop_
_entity.id
_entity.type
_entity.pdbx_description
1 polymer ?
#
loop_
_entity_poly.entity_id
_entity_poly.type
_entity_poly.pdbx_seq_one_letter_code
_entity_poly.pdbx_strand_id
1 'polypeptide(L)'
;AFTLAHSLALTLASLHVLSLPSRWVESGIALSVALAALNNLWPLFRGRRPVAAFVFGLVHGFGFAGVLADLGLPQSALVLSLAGFNIGVEIGQLAIVGVVLPLAFALRKTWFYRQLLTTGSALIVLIAAVWLVERAFDLKVLAA
;
A
#
# COMPACT_ATOMS: atom_id res chain seq x y z
N ALA A 1 -4.10 4.76 -11.74
CA ALA A 1 -5.13 3.91 -11.12
C ALA A 1 -5.02 3.94 -9.59
N PHE A 2 -3.88 3.55 -9.02
CA PHE A 2 -3.67 3.60 -7.57
C PHE A 2 -3.86 5.00 -6.97
N THR A 3 -3.14 6.01 -7.48
CA THR A 3 -3.22 7.39 -6.96
C THR A 3 -4.65 7.91 -6.94
N LEU A 4 -5.38 7.78 -8.05
CA LEU A 4 -6.78 8.21 -8.13
C LEU A 4 -7.67 7.52 -7.09
N ALA A 5 -7.55 6.19 -6.95
CA ALA A 5 -8.31 5.43 -5.97
C ALA A 5 -7.94 5.80 -4.53
N HIS A 6 -6.65 5.98 -4.26
CA HIS A 6 -6.13 6.40 -2.97
C HIS A 6 -6.66 7.77 -2.57
N SER A 7 -6.53 8.76 -3.45
CA SER A 7 -7.02 10.12 -3.22
C SER A 7 -8.54 10.14 -2.98
N LEU A 8 -9.29 9.32 -3.71
CA LEU A 8 -10.73 9.17 -3.52
C LEU A 8 -11.04 8.60 -2.12
N ALA A 9 -10.44 7.46 -1.76
CA ALA A 9 -10.69 6.81 -0.48
C ALA A 9 -10.26 7.67 0.71
N LEU A 10 -9.10 8.32 0.64
CA LEU A 10 -8.62 9.25 1.65
C LEU A 10 -9.59 10.42 1.83
N THR A 11 -10.06 11.03 0.73
CA THR A 11 -11.02 12.14 0.79
C THR A 11 -12.35 11.71 1.42
N LEU A 12 -12.89 10.56 1.01
CA LEU A 12 -14.14 10.02 1.56
C LEU A 12 -14.03 9.76 3.06
N ALA A 13 -12.88 9.25 3.51
CA ALA A 13 -12.65 8.93 4.90
C ALA A 13 -12.38 10.18 5.75
N SER A 14 -11.58 11.13 5.27
CA SER A 14 -11.29 12.38 5.97
C SER A 14 -12.51 13.30 6.09
N LEU A 15 -13.40 13.29 5.09
CA LEU A 15 -14.69 13.98 5.17
C LEU A 15 -15.75 13.21 5.98
N HIS A 16 -15.39 12.07 6.57
CA HIS A 16 -16.29 11.20 7.34
C HIS A 16 -17.52 10.73 6.54
N VAL A 17 -17.42 10.71 5.21
CA VAL A 17 -18.47 10.18 4.31
C VAL A 17 -18.54 8.66 4.42
N LEU A 18 -17.38 8.01 4.54
CA LEU A 18 -17.28 6.57 4.78
C LEU A 18 -16.20 6.29 5.83
N SER A 19 -16.59 5.63 6.92
CA SER A 19 -15.68 5.17 7.97
C SER A 19 -15.64 3.64 7.99
N LEU A 20 -14.44 3.08 7.81
CA LEU A 20 -14.21 1.64 7.89
C LEU A 20 -13.46 1.31 9.17
N PRO A 21 -13.75 0.17 9.84
CA PRO A 21 -12.99 -0.24 11.01
C PRO A 21 -11.52 -0.46 10.65
N SER A 22 -10.60 0.12 11.44
CA SER A 22 -9.15 0.05 11.23
C SER A 22 -8.66 -1.39 11.04
N ARG A 23 -9.17 -2.33 11.84
CA ARG A 23 -8.90 -3.77 11.75
C ARG A 23 -9.02 -4.29 10.31
N TRP A 24 -10.11 -3.97 9.61
CA TRP A 24 -10.35 -4.44 8.25
C TRP A 24 -9.49 -3.73 7.22
N VAL A 25 -9.29 -2.42 7.39
CA VAL A 25 -8.45 -1.61 6.50
C VAL A 25 -7.01 -2.10 6.56
N GLU A 26 -6.45 -2.23 7.75
CA GLU A 26 -5.09 -2.67 7.97
C GLU A 26 -4.88 -4.13 7.52
N SER A 27 -5.84 -5.01 7.76
CA SER A 27 -5.83 -6.38 7.23
C SER A 27 -5.81 -6.37 5.69
N GLY A 28 -6.62 -5.51 5.06
CA GLY A 28 -6.63 -5.32 3.62
C GLY A 28 -5.29 -4.80 3.08
N ILE A 29 -4.64 -3.89 3.80
CA ILE A 29 -3.29 -3.40 3.46
C ILE A 29 -2.30 -4.56 3.52
N ALA A 30 -2.26 -5.34 4.61
CA ALA A 30 -1.37 -6.49 4.74
C ALA A 30 -1.60 -7.53 3.63
N LEU A 31 -2.87 -7.84 3.32
CA LEU A 31 -3.23 -8.74 2.22
C LEU A 31 -2.75 -8.20 0.87
N SER A 32 -2.90 -6.90 0.60
CA SER A 32 -2.44 -6.30 -0.66
C SER A 32 -0.93 -6.41 -0.84
N VAL A 33 -0.14 -6.27 0.25
CA VAL A 33 1.32 -6.46 0.23
C VAL A 33 1.68 -7.91 -0.04
N ALA A 34 1.01 -8.86 0.62
CA ALA A 34 1.19 -10.28 0.36
C ALA A 34 0.90 -10.64 -1.10
N LEU A 35 -0.21 -10.15 -1.65
CA LEU A 35 -0.60 -10.39 -3.04
C LEU A 35 0.33 -9.73 -4.04
N ALA A 36 0.83 -8.51 -3.76
CA ALA A 36 1.80 -7.83 -4.61
C ALA A 36 3.14 -8.58 -4.66
N ALA A 37 3.63 -9.06 -3.51
CA ALA A 37 4.83 -9.87 -3.44
C ALA A 37 4.64 -11.24 -4.11
N LEU A 38 3.50 -11.90 -3.89
CA LEU A 38 3.18 -13.15 -4.55
C LEU A 38 3.07 -12.98 -6.07
N ASN A 39 2.56 -11.83 -6.54
CA ASN A 39 2.50 -11.50 -7.96
C ASN A 39 3.89 -11.43 -8.64
N ASN A 40 4.96 -11.19 -7.88
CA ASN A 40 6.34 -11.24 -8.40
C ASN A 40 6.84 -12.68 -8.59
N LEU A 41 6.31 -13.64 -7.82
CA LEU A 41 6.66 -15.07 -7.91
C LEU A 41 5.80 -15.79 -8.94
N TRP A 42 4.51 -15.51 -8.92
CA TRP A 42 3.50 -16.06 -9.81
C TRP A 42 2.63 -14.91 -10.31
N PRO A 43 2.52 -14.64 -11.63
CA PRO A 43 1.80 -13.48 -12.16
C PRO A 43 0.26 -13.57 -11.97
N LEU A 44 -0.22 -13.32 -10.74
CA LEU A 44 -1.63 -13.34 -10.33
C LEU A 44 -2.50 -12.33 -11.09
N PHE A 45 -1.97 -11.14 -11.37
CA PHE A 45 -2.74 -10.03 -11.94
C PHE A 45 -2.50 -9.83 -13.44
N ARG A 46 -2.11 -10.89 -14.17
CA ARG A 46 -1.87 -10.81 -15.61
C ARG A 46 -3.13 -10.31 -16.33
N GLY A 47 -3.02 -9.21 -17.08
CA GLY A 47 -4.16 -8.55 -17.75
C GLY A 47 -5.07 -7.72 -16.83
N ARG A 48 -4.89 -7.77 -15.51
CA ARG A 48 -5.75 -7.07 -14.52
C ARG A 48 -4.99 -6.12 -13.60
N ARG A 49 -3.73 -5.79 -13.93
CA ARG A 49 -2.87 -4.88 -13.13
C ARG A 49 -3.53 -3.53 -12.81
N PRO A 50 -4.23 -2.85 -13.75
CA PRO A 50 -4.88 -1.58 -13.43
C PRO A 50 -5.99 -1.73 -12.38
N VAL A 51 -6.75 -2.84 -12.43
CA VAL A 51 -7.81 -3.15 -11.47
C VAL A 51 -7.21 -3.43 -10.09
N ALA A 52 -6.16 -4.26 -10.02
CA ALA A 52 -5.46 -4.52 -8.76
C ALA A 52 -4.90 -3.22 -8.15
N ALA A 53 -4.26 -2.37 -8.98
CA ALA A 53 -3.75 -1.08 -8.54
C ALA A 53 -4.87 -0.15 -8.02
N PHE A 54 -6.04 -0.14 -8.66
CA PHE A 54 -7.19 0.63 -8.20
C PHE A 54 -7.70 0.12 -6.84
N VAL A 55 -7.92 -1.20 -6.70
CA VAL A 55 -8.39 -1.81 -5.44
C VAL A 55 -7.40 -1.57 -4.31
N PHE A 56 -6.10 -1.76 -4.55
CA PHE A 56 -5.07 -1.48 -3.56
C PHE A 56 -5.05 -0.01 -3.18
N GLY A 57 -5.21 0.90 -4.14
CA GLY A 57 -5.30 2.33 -3.88
C GLY A 57 -6.46 2.68 -2.93
N LEU A 58 -7.65 2.12 -3.17
CA LEU A 58 -8.81 2.34 -2.28
C LEU A 58 -8.49 1.92 -0.84
N VAL A 59 -8.02 0.69 -0.65
CA VAL A 59 -7.73 0.15 0.68
C VAL A 59 -6.67 0.97 1.40
N HIS A 60 -5.61 1.36 0.70
CA HIS A 60 -4.53 2.17 1.28
C HIS A 60 -4.97 3.59 1.62
N GLY A 61 -5.89 4.19 0.84
CA GLY A 61 -6.43 5.52 1.13
C GLY A 61 -7.19 5.58 2.44
N PHE A 62 -7.98 4.53 2.76
CA PHE A 62 -8.66 4.43 4.05
C PHE A 62 -7.70 4.29 5.24
N GLY A 63 -6.52 3.69 5.05
CA GLY A 63 -5.54 3.47 6.12
C GLY A 63 -4.91 4.76 6.65
N PHE A 64 -4.73 5.75 5.79
CA PHE A 64 -4.14 7.04 6.18
C PHE A 64 -5.14 8.04 6.75
N ALA A 65 -6.45 7.82 6.55
CA ALA A 65 -7.46 8.74 7.02
C ALA A 65 -7.51 8.85 8.55
N GLY A 66 -7.27 7.74 9.27
CA GLY A 66 -7.16 7.74 10.73
C GLY A 66 -6.03 8.66 11.20
N VAL A 67 -4.86 8.58 10.57
CA VAL A 67 -3.72 9.45 10.88
C VAL A 67 -4.07 10.94 10.66
N LEU A 68 -4.76 11.27 9.57
CA LEU A 68 -5.18 12.66 9.32
C LEU A 68 -6.24 13.15 10.33
N ALA A 69 -7.12 12.27 10.78
CA ALA A 69 -8.10 12.59 11.82
C ALA A 69 -7.43 12.88 13.17
N ASP A 70 -6.41 12.11 13.52
CA ASP A 70 -5.63 12.28 14.76
C ASP A 70 -4.85 13.60 14.80
N LEU A 71 -4.55 14.21 13.65
CA LEU A 71 -3.89 15.52 13.58
C LEU A 71 -4.80 16.69 14.00
N GLY A 72 -6.12 16.48 14.14
CA GLY A 72 -7.05 17.50 14.64
C GLY A 72 -7.11 18.78 13.79
N LEU A 73 -6.92 18.64 12.47
CA LEU A 73 -6.79 19.78 11.56
C LEU A 73 -8.09 20.60 11.47
N PRO A 74 -8.02 21.95 11.42
CA PRO A 74 -9.18 22.77 11.14
C PRO A 74 -9.71 22.51 9.73
N GLN A 75 -11.03 22.54 9.55
CA GLN A 75 -11.67 22.25 8.25
C GLN A 75 -11.14 23.10 7.09
N SER A 76 -10.74 24.35 7.36
CA SER A 76 -10.15 25.25 6.36
C SER A 76 -8.79 24.77 5.83
N ALA A 77 -8.02 24.03 6.64
CA ALA A 77 -6.74 23.47 6.25
C ALA A 77 -6.89 22.08 5.59
N LEU A 78 -8.00 21.38 5.81
CA LEU A 78 -8.18 19.99 5.40
C LEU A 78 -7.92 19.76 3.91
N VAL A 79 -8.47 20.62 3.04
CA VAL A 79 -8.28 20.48 1.58
C VAL A 79 -6.81 20.64 1.20
N LEU A 80 -6.12 21.63 1.77
CA LEU A 80 -4.70 21.86 1.49
C LEU A 80 -3.84 20.71 2.05
N SER A 81 -4.15 20.21 3.23
CA SER A 81 -3.48 19.06 3.84
C SER A 81 -3.68 17.78 3.03
N LEU A 82 -4.90 17.52 2.54
CA LEU A 82 -5.20 16.40 1.65
C LEU A 82 -4.43 16.52 0.33
N ALA A 83 -4.41 17.71 -0.28
CA ALA A 83 -3.65 17.96 -1.50
C ALA A 83 -2.15 17.76 -1.28
N GLY A 84 -1.58 18.35 -0.23
CA GLY A 84 -0.17 18.22 0.14
C GLY A 84 0.22 16.77 0.44
N PHE A 85 -0.61 16.03 1.15
CA PHE A 85 -0.40 14.61 1.41
C PHE A 85 -0.36 13.79 0.11
N ASN A 86 -1.35 13.95 -0.77
CA ASN A 86 -1.40 13.23 -2.04
C ASN A 86 -0.21 13.58 -2.95
N ILE A 87 0.16 14.86 -3.03
CA ILE A 87 1.35 15.30 -3.78
C ILE A 87 2.61 14.67 -3.20
N GLY A 88 2.75 14.67 -1.86
CA GLY A 88 3.86 14.03 -1.18
C GLY A 88 3.97 12.53 -1.48
N VAL A 89 2.85 11.81 -1.45
CA VAL A 89 2.79 10.38 -1.81
C VAL A 89 3.20 10.15 -3.26
N GLU A 90 2.66 10.94 -4.20
CA GLU A 90 2.99 10.80 -5.63
C GLU A 90 4.47 11.09 -5.89
N ILE A 91 5.04 12.15 -5.28
CA ILE A 91 6.47 12.46 -5.38
C ILE A 91 7.31 11.31 -4.82
N GLY A 92 6.95 10.78 -3.64
CA GLY A 92 7.65 9.64 -3.04
C GLY A 92 7.62 8.39 -3.92
N GLN A 93 6.46 8.06 -4.50
CA GLN A 93 6.30 6.95 -5.43
C GLN A 93 7.14 7.13 -6.70
N LEU A 94 7.09 8.32 -7.31
CA LEU A 94 7.88 8.64 -8.50
C LEU A 94 9.38 8.61 -8.21
N ALA A 95 9.82 9.09 -7.04
CA ALA A 95 11.22 9.02 -6.61
C ALA A 95 11.69 7.57 -6.48
N ILE A 96 10.91 6.72 -5.81
CA ILE A 96 11.21 5.28 -5.68
C ILE A 96 11.28 4.63 -7.06
N VAL A 97 10.30 4.87 -7.93
CA VAL A 97 10.29 4.31 -9.30
C VAL A 97 11.50 4.81 -10.09
N GLY A 98 11.82 6.11 -10.01
CA GLY A 98 12.94 6.73 -10.69
C GLY A 98 14.30 6.16 -10.32
N VAL A 99 14.46 5.62 -9.10
CA VAL A 99 15.70 4.96 -8.66
C VAL A 99 15.65 3.45 -8.85
N VAL A 100 14.59 2.80 -8.37
CA VAL A 100 14.51 1.33 -8.31
C VAL A 100 14.31 0.72 -9.69
N LEU A 101 13.50 1.33 -10.56
CA LEU A 101 13.21 0.76 -11.88
C LEU A 101 14.44 0.71 -12.79
N PRO A 102 15.27 1.77 -12.93
CA PRO A 102 16.51 1.69 -13.71
C PRO A 102 17.49 0.65 -13.17
N LEU A 103 17.67 0.57 -11.85
CA LEU A 103 18.55 -0.42 -11.22
C LEU A 103 18.04 -1.85 -11.46
N ALA A 104 16.76 -2.09 -11.25
CA ALA A 104 16.12 -3.38 -11.52
C ALA A 104 16.25 -3.76 -12.99
N PHE A 105 16.05 -2.81 -13.91
CA PHE A 105 16.20 -3.05 -15.35
C PHE A 105 17.65 -3.39 -15.71
N ALA A 106 18.64 -2.66 -15.19
CA ALA A 106 20.05 -2.93 -15.44
C ALA A 106 20.49 -4.32 -14.93
N LEU A 107 20.00 -4.72 -13.76
CA LEU A 107 20.35 -5.99 -13.11
C LEU A 107 19.51 -7.18 -13.59
N ARG A 108 18.46 -6.98 -14.40
CA ARG A 108 17.43 -7.99 -14.69
C ARG A 108 17.92 -9.34 -15.25
N LYS A 109 19.09 -9.36 -15.88
CA LYS A 109 19.70 -10.58 -16.46
C LYS A 109 20.66 -11.30 -15.51
N THR A 110 20.90 -10.74 -14.32
CA THR A 110 21.85 -11.30 -13.35
C THR A 110 21.18 -12.36 -12.49
N TRP A 111 21.97 -13.34 -12.05
CA TRP A 111 21.51 -14.33 -11.06
C TRP A 111 21.12 -13.66 -9.73
N PHE A 112 21.86 -12.62 -9.32
CA PHE A 112 21.56 -11.82 -8.13
C PHE A 112 20.14 -11.24 -8.18
N TYR A 113 19.73 -10.63 -9.30
CA TYR A 113 18.38 -10.08 -9.45
C TYR A 113 17.31 -11.17 -9.30
N ARG A 114 17.52 -12.35 -9.91
CA ARG A 114 16.58 -13.47 -9.77
C ARG A 114 16.48 -13.93 -8.31
N GLN A 115 17.60 -14.09 -7.62
CA GLN A 115 17.61 -14.53 -6.23
C GLN A 115 16.96 -13.50 -5.30
N LEU A 116 17.25 -12.22 -5.51
CA LEU A 116 16.66 -11.11 -4.75
C LEU A 116 15.15 -11.04 -4.96
N LEU A 117 14.67 -11.13 -6.21
CA LEU A 117 13.24 -11.09 -6.53
C LEU A 117 12.52 -12.29 -5.90
N THR A 118 13.04 -13.50 -6.07
CA THR A 118 12.39 -14.72 -5.57
C THR A 118 12.44 -14.82 -4.04
N THR A 119 13.63 -14.72 -3.45
CA THR A 119 13.79 -14.86 -1.99
C THR A 119 13.16 -13.67 -1.26
N GLY A 120 13.40 -12.45 -1.76
CA GLY A 120 12.84 -11.23 -1.18
C GLY A 120 11.31 -11.23 -1.22
N SER A 121 10.71 -11.62 -2.35
CA SER A 121 9.23 -11.71 -2.42
C SER A 121 8.68 -12.81 -1.52
N ALA A 122 9.35 -13.95 -1.39
CA ALA A 122 8.92 -15.02 -0.48
C ALA A 122 8.97 -14.56 1.00
N LEU A 123 10.02 -13.83 1.39
CA LEU A 123 10.11 -13.23 2.73
C LEU A 123 9.02 -12.19 2.96
N ILE A 124 8.75 -11.32 1.99
CA ILE A 124 7.66 -10.32 2.10
C ILE A 124 6.30 -11.02 2.23
N VAL A 125 6.03 -12.08 1.46
CA VAL A 125 4.80 -12.87 1.61
C VAL A 125 4.67 -13.44 3.02
N LEU A 126 5.75 -14.00 3.57
CA LEU A 126 5.74 -14.55 4.93
C LEU A 126 5.44 -13.46 5.98
N ILE A 127 6.17 -12.35 5.95
CA ILE A 127 5.97 -11.23 6.89
C ILE A 127 4.57 -10.66 6.76
N ALA A 128 4.10 -10.42 5.53
CA ALA A 128 2.77 -9.90 5.27
C ALA A 128 1.66 -10.86 5.70
N ALA A 129 1.87 -12.18 5.59
CA ALA A 129 0.94 -13.18 6.11
C ALA A 129 0.85 -13.15 7.63
N VAL A 130 1.97 -12.99 8.34
CA VAL A 130 1.99 -12.80 9.79
C VAL A 130 1.22 -11.54 10.17
N TRP A 131 1.52 -10.40 9.55
CA TRP A 131 0.80 -9.14 9.79
C TRP A 131 -0.69 -9.21 9.46
N LEU A 132 -1.06 -9.97 8.42
CA LEU A 132 -2.45 -10.21 8.08
C LEU A 132 -3.16 -10.96 9.21
N VAL A 133 -2.55 -12.02 9.74
CA VAL A 133 -3.14 -12.78 10.86
C VAL A 133 -3.24 -11.92 12.12
N GLU A 134 -2.18 -11.19 12.48
CA GLU A 134 -2.17 -10.28 13.63
C GLU A 134 -3.32 -9.28 13.56
N ARG A 135 -3.47 -8.59 12.43
CA ARG A 135 -4.52 -7.59 12.24
C ARG A 135 -5.90 -8.21 12.07
N ALA A 136 -6.01 -9.33 11.36
CA ALA A 136 -7.30 -9.95 11.09
C ALA A 136 -7.89 -10.56 12.36
N PHE A 137 -7.08 -11.02 13.31
CA PHE A 137 -7.54 -11.68 14.54
C PHE A 137 -7.24 -10.89 15.82
N ASP A 138 -6.65 -9.71 15.71
CA ASP A 138 -6.23 -8.86 16.84
C ASP A 138 -5.27 -9.59 17.80
N LEU A 139 -4.28 -10.27 17.20
CA LEU A 139 -3.26 -11.06 17.90
C LEU A 139 -1.94 -10.31 17.93
N LYS A 140 -1.15 -10.52 18.98
CA LYS A 140 0.25 -10.08 19.07
C LYS A 140 1.15 -11.31 18.92
N VAL A 141 1.71 -11.51 17.73
CA VAL A 141 2.54 -12.68 17.40
C VAL A 141 4.03 -12.30 17.37
N LEU A 142 4.35 -11.11 16.88
CA LEU A 142 5.71 -10.58 16.76
C LEU A 142 6.14 -9.68 17.93
N ALA A 143 5.22 -9.35 18.83
CA ALA A 143 5.51 -8.63 20.07
C ALA A 143 5.11 -9.50 21.27
N ALA A 144 6.10 -10.14 21.88
CA ALA A 144 6.07 -10.51 23.29
C ALA A 144 6.59 -9.32 24.12
#